data_AF-A0A366D050-F1
#
_entry.id   AF-A0A366D050-F1
#
_cell.length_a   1.000
_cell.length_b   1.000
_cell.length_c   1.000
_cell.angle_alpha   90.00
_cell.angle_beta   90.00
_cell.angle_gamma   90.00
#
_symmetry.space_group_name_H-M   'P 1'
#
loop_
_entity.id
_entity.type
_entity.pdbx_description
1 polymer ?
#
loop_
_entity_poly.entity_id
_entity_poly.type
_entity_poly.pdbx_seq_one_letter_code
_entity_poly.pdbx_strand_id
1 'polypeptide(L)' 'MATTSFDKSFVIQDRESSKRFMKAVAQPRLVDVEDKDLKAESKKGLQLLARRFNLSQKS' A
#
# COMPACT_ATOMS: atom_id res chain seq x y z
N MET A 1 9.00 18.88 -10.58
CA MET A 1 9.65 17.55 -10.55
C MET A 1 11.10 17.75 -10.16
N ALA A 2 11.52 17.29 -8.98
CA ALA A 2 12.91 17.38 -8.55
C ALA A 2 13.64 16.08 -8.96
N THR A 3 14.48 16.16 -9.97
CA THR A 3 15.30 15.04 -10.49
C THR A 3 16.72 15.00 -9.90
N THR A 4 16.99 15.79 -8.86
CA THR A 4 18.34 15.90 -8.28
C THR A 4 18.32 15.64 -6.78
N SER A 5 18.58 14.38 -6.39
CA SER A 5 19.31 14.01 -5.15
C SER A 5 19.14 12.52 -4.79
N PHE A 6 19.43 11.62 -5.73
CA PHE A 6 19.57 10.19 -5.40
C PHE A 6 21.01 9.74 -5.13
N ASP A 7 22.02 10.60 -5.34
CA ASP A 7 23.40 10.35 -4.88
C ASP A 7 23.57 10.64 -3.38
N LYS A 8 22.68 10.08 -2.56
CA LYS A 8 22.89 9.98 -1.11
C LYS A 8 23.31 8.56 -0.81
N SER A 9 24.61 8.37 -0.58
CA SER A 9 25.14 7.13 -0.03
C SER A 9 24.69 7.01 1.44
N PHE A 10 23.60 6.30 1.68
CA PHE A 10 23.15 5.99 3.04
C PHE A 10 24.05 4.92 3.64
N VAL A 11 25.07 5.35 4.37
CA VAL A 11 25.97 4.46 5.09
C VAL A 11 25.31 4.07 6.41
N ILE A 12 25.16 2.76 6.63
CA ILE A 12 24.65 2.25 7.91
C ILE A 12 25.72 2.52 8.99
N GLN A 13 25.43 3.44 9.89
CA GLN A 13 26.35 3.81 10.97
C GLN A 13 26.40 2.74 12.08
N ASP A 14 25.29 2.03 12.31
CA ASP A 14 25.20 0.99 13.33
C ASP A 14 25.20 -0.43 12.73
N ARG A 15 26.28 -1.16 13.01
CA ARG A 15 26.46 -2.54 12.56
C ARG A 15 25.46 -3.49 13.22
N GLU A 16 25.00 -3.25 14.43
CA GLU A 16 24.00 -4.12 15.07
C GLU A 16 22.66 -4.03 14.36
N SER A 17 22.22 -2.82 14.04
CA SER A 17 21.01 -2.57 13.27
C SER A 17 21.04 -3.28 11.91
N SER A 18 22.18 -3.29 11.21
CA SER A 18 22.32 -4.04 9.95
C SER A 18 22.08 -5.54 10.12
N LYS A 19 22.63 -6.15 11.18
CA LYS A 19 22.47 -7.58 11.45
C LYS A 19 21.04 -7.93 11.82
N ARG A 20 20.38 -7.07 12.62
CA ARG A 20 18.97 -7.24 12.99
C ARG A 20 18.06 -7.15 11.76
N PHE A 21 18.33 -6.18 10.88
CA PHE A 21 17.62 -6.03 9.61
C PHE A 21 17.78 -7.26 8.71
N MET A 22 19.02 -7.73 8.49
CA MET A 22 19.26 -8.90 7.63
C MET A 22 18.60 -10.17 8.18
N LYS A 23 18.56 -10.34 9.51
CA LYS A 23 17.80 -11.43 10.15
C LYS A 23 16.29 -11.31 9.90
N ALA A 24 15.73 -10.10 10.02
CA ALA A 24 14.32 -9.86 9.76
C ALA A 24 13.95 -10.05 8.27
N VAL A 25 14.86 -9.75 7.34
CA VAL A 25 14.67 -10.04 5.92
C VAL A 25 14.69 -11.55 5.64
N ALA A 26 15.59 -12.30 6.30
CA ALA A 26 15.65 -13.76 6.14
C ALA A 26 14.43 -14.48 6.77
N GLN A 27 13.79 -13.86 7.76
CA GLN A 27 12.61 -14.37 8.45
C GLN A 27 11.52 -13.29 8.47
N PRO A 28 10.89 -13.02 7.32
CA PRO A 28 9.89 -11.98 7.22
C PRO A 28 8.68 -12.35 8.09
N ARG A 29 8.12 -11.35 8.77
CA ARG A 29 6.86 -11.53 9.49
C ARG A 29 5.74 -11.67 8.46
N LEU A 30 5.16 -12.85 8.39
CA LEU A 30 3.96 -13.08 7.58
C LEU A 30 2.79 -12.37 8.25
N VAL A 31 2.14 -11.49 7.48
CA VAL A 31 0.89 -10.84 7.87
C VAL A 31 -0.16 -11.37 6.92
N ASP A 32 -1.20 -11.96 7.49
CA ASP A 32 -2.34 -12.40 6.71
C ASP A 32 -3.12 -11.17 6.26
N VAL A 33 -3.28 -11.02 4.95
CA VAL A 33 -4.04 -9.92 4.35
C VAL A 33 -5.17 -10.58 3.59
N GLU A 34 -6.40 -10.20 3.91
CA GLU A 34 -7.57 -10.69 3.18
C GLU A 34 -7.42 -10.38 1.69
N ASP A 35 -7.51 -11.43 0.87
CA ASP A 35 -7.54 -11.29 -0.58
C ASP A 35 -8.80 -10.52 -0.99
N LYS A 36 -8.60 -9.31 -1.50
CA LYS A 36 -9.71 -8.48 -1.97
C LYS A 36 -10.26 -9.03 -3.26
N ASP A 37 -11.54 -9.43 -3.25
CA ASP A 37 -12.27 -9.72 -4.49
C ASP A 37 -12.58 -8.41 -5.24
N LEU A 38 -11.66 -8.04 -6.13
CA LEU A 38 -11.74 -6.85 -6.97
C LEU A 38 -13.02 -6.84 -7.85
N LYS A 39 -13.53 -8.00 -8.25
CA LYS A 39 -14.75 -8.10 -9.08
C LYS A 39 -15.99 -7.81 -8.24
N ALA A 40 -16.08 -8.37 -7.03
CA ALA A 40 -17.18 -8.06 -6.13
C ALA A 40 -17.15 -6.59 -5.67
N GLU A 41 -15.97 -6.06 -5.35
CA GLU A 41 -15.79 -4.68 -4.88
C GLU A 41 -16.14 -3.66 -5.96
N SER A 42 -15.73 -3.89 -7.22
CA SER A 42 -16.08 -3.02 -8.35
C SER A 42 -17.58 -3.00 -8.65
N LYS A 43 -18.25 -4.16 -8.62
CA LYS A 43 -19.71 -4.25 -8.79
C LYS A 43 -20.45 -3.46 -7.70
N LYS A 44 -20.02 -3.61 -6.44
CA LYS A 44 -20.57 -2.86 -5.30
C LYS A 44 -20.32 -1.35 -5.46
N GLY A 45 -19.13 -0.96 -5.91
CA GLY A 45 -18.78 0.43 -6.20
C GLY A 45 -19.70 1.07 -7.25
N LEU A 46 -19.93 0.39 -8.38
CA LEU A 46 -20.83 0.86 -9.43
C LEU A 46 -22.27 1.00 -8.95
N GLN A 47 -22.77 0.05 -8.14
CA GLN A 47 -24.11 0.14 -7.56
C GLN A 47 -24.27 1.33 -6.62
N LEU A 48 -23.27 1.58 -5.77
CA LEU A 48 -23.26 2.75 -4.88
C LEU A 48 -23.20 4.06 -5.66
N LEU A 49 -22.39 4.11 -6.72
CA LEU A 49 -22.29 5.27 -7.60
C LEU A 49 -23.64 5.57 -8.26
N ALA A 50 -24.29 4.56 -8.85
CA ALA A 50 -25.61 4.69 -9.47
C ALA A 50 -26.66 5.18 -8.45
N ARG A 51 -26.64 4.63 -7.22
CA ARG A 51 -27.53 5.09 -6.15
C ARG A 51 -27.32 6.55 -5.80
N ARG A 52 -26.07 7.00 -5.66
CA ARG A 52 -25.75 8.40 -5.36
C ARG A 52 -26.17 9.34 -6.49
N PHE A 53 -25.92 8.95 -7.72
CA PHE A 53 -26.33 9.72 -8.89
C PHE A 53 -27.86 9.89 -8.93
N ASN A 54 -28.61 8.80 -8.72
CA ASN A 54 -30.08 8.84 -8.69
C ASN A 54 -30.65 9.68 -7.54
N LEU A 55 -29.95 9.75 -6.39
CA LEU A 55 -30.32 10.63 -5.29
C LEU A 55 -30.04 12.10 -5.64
N SER A 56 -28.91 12.39 -6.29
CA SER A 56 -28.54 13.74 -6.73
C SER A 56 -29.43 14.29 -7.85
N GLN A 57 -30.01 13.43 -8.69
CA GLN A 57 -30.94 13.83 -9.75
C GLN A 57 -32.37 14.10 -9.24
N LYS A 58 -32.67 13.70 -8.00
CA LYS A 58 -34.00 13.86 -7.38
C LYS A 58 -34.09 15.03 -6.39
N SER A 59 -32.97 15.71 -6.09
CA SER A 59 -32.93 16.97 -5.33
C SER A 59 -32.92 18.16 -6.27
#